data_AF-A0AAU4MK86-F1
#
_entry.id   AF-A0AAU4MK86-F1
#
_cell.length_a   1.000
_cell.length_b   1.000
_cell.length_c   1.000
_cell.angle_alpha   90.00
_cell.angle_beta   90.00
_cell.angle_gamma   90.00
#
_symmetry.space_group_name_H-M   'P 1'
#
loop_
_entity.id
_entity.type
_entity.pdbx_description
1 polymer ?
#
loop_
_entity_poly.entity_id
_entity_poly.type
_entity_poly.pdbx_seq_one_letter_code
_entity_poly.pdbx_strand_id
1 'polypeptide(L)'
;MNPAPLIGAVAAATMALAALTVAHRLRPALPEGEEADGPHPVLSTIGGGLLSGFVLLTGFLVATGWAAHTTNVVPPVGLYAADLAAGCAVLAYPSLAGLPFTGRHATAVALFGALVGYTLSLAIQLRP
;
A
#
# COMPACT_ATOMS: atom_id res chain seq x y z
N MET A 1 0.04 24.90 6.16
CA MET A 1 0.26 23.68 5.33
C MET A 1 -0.73 22.63 5.80
N ASN A 2 -1.43 21.93 4.90
CA ASN A 2 -2.36 20.87 5.28
C ASN A 2 -1.55 19.64 5.77
N PRO A 3 -1.72 19.17 7.03
CA PRO A 3 -0.98 18.02 7.54
C PRO A 3 -1.50 16.67 7.03
N ALA A 4 -2.66 16.63 6.37
CA ALA A 4 -3.31 15.39 5.96
C ALA A 4 -2.41 14.41 5.16
N PRO A 5 -1.60 14.85 4.17
CA PRO A 5 -0.69 13.95 3.46
C PRO A 5 0.37 13.31 4.36
N LEU A 6 0.88 14.05 5.34
CA LEU A 6 1.87 13.55 6.30
C LEU A 6 1.23 12.55 7.26
N ILE A 7 0.01 12.80 7.72
CA ILE A 7 -0.74 11.85 8.55
C ILE A 7 -1.00 10.56 7.76
N GLY A 8 -1.42 10.67 6.50
CA GLY A 8 -1.61 9.53 5.61
C GLY A 8 -0.33 8.71 5.42
N ALA A 9 0.80 9.39 5.18
CA ALA A 9 2.10 8.75 5.06
C ALA A 9 2.49 7.97 6.32
N VAL A 10 2.36 8.60 7.49
CA VAL A 10 2.67 7.95 8.77
C VAL A 10 1.73 6.77 9.03
N ALA A 11 0.43 6.91 8.79
CA ALA A 11 -0.55 5.85 9.00
C ALA A 11 -0.32 4.64 8.07
N ALA A 12 0.03 4.86 6.81
CA ALA A 12 0.31 3.79 5.88
C ALA A 12 1.64 3.10 6.18
N ALA A 13 2.67 3.87 6.56
CA ALA A 13 3.95 3.32 7.01
C ALA A 13 3.80 2.44 8.27
N THR A 14 3.04 2.91 9.27
CA THR A 14 2.78 2.14 10.49
C THR A 14 1.97 0.89 10.19
N MET A 15 0.97 0.96 9.30
CA MET A 15 0.20 -0.22 8.88
C MET A 15 1.08 -1.26 8.20
N ALA A 16 1.93 -0.85 7.25
CA ALA A 16 2.82 -1.76 6.54
C ALA A 16 3.84 -2.42 7.49
N LEU A 17 4.42 -1.65 8.41
CA LEU A 17 5.32 -2.17 9.45
C LEU A 17 4.62 -3.09 10.44
N ALA A 18 3.39 -2.76 10.85
CA ALA A 18 2.59 -3.58 11.75
C ALA A 18 2.25 -4.91 11.09
N ALA A 19 1.82 -4.91 9.83
CA ALA A 19 1.56 -6.11 9.06
C ALA A 19 2.82 -7.00 8.98
N LEU A 20 3.99 -6.40 8.70
CA LEU A 20 5.25 -7.13 8.60
C LEU A 20 5.67 -7.74 9.94
N THR A 21 5.49 -6.98 11.02
CA THR A 21 5.81 -7.41 12.38
C THR A 21 4.90 -8.56 12.83
N VAL A 22 3.59 -8.46 12.56
CA VAL A 22 2.61 -9.50 12.87
C VAL A 22 2.91 -10.76 12.06
N ALA A 23 3.15 -10.64 10.76
CA ALA A 23 3.48 -11.79 9.90
C ALA A 23 4.78 -12.48 10.34
N HIS A 24 5.78 -11.72 10.77
CA HIS A 24 7.01 -12.28 11.31
C HIS A 24 6.78 -13.05 12.61
N ARG A 25 5.95 -12.53 13.53
CA ARG A 25 5.62 -13.20 14.80
C ARG A 25 4.78 -14.47 14.63
N LEU A 26 3.93 -14.50 13.62
CA LEU A 26 3.08 -15.65 13.33
C LEU A 26 3.78 -16.73 12.49
N ARG A 27 5.02 -16.47 12.02
CA ARG A 27 5.75 -17.41 11.17
C ARG A 27 6.13 -18.65 11.99
N PRO A 28 5.79 -19.88 11.55
CA PRO A 28 6.24 -21.10 12.19
C PRO A 28 7.77 -21.17 12.22
N ALA A 29 8.33 -21.73 13.31
CA ALA A 29 9.75 -22.06 13.34
C ALA A 29 10.01 -23.17 12.31
N LEU A 30 10.98 -22.98 11.42
CA LEU A 30 11.39 -24.04 10.52
C LEU A 30 12.08 -25.15 11.33
N PRO A 31 11.78 -26.44 11.06
CA PRO A 31 12.55 -27.56 11.58
C PRO A 31 14.03 -27.43 11.23
N GLU A 32 14.92 -27.88 12.13
CA GLU A 32 16.36 -27.90 11.85
C GLU A 32 16.65 -28.76 10.60
N GLY A 33 17.16 -28.14 9.54
CA GLY A 33 17.52 -28.80 8.28
C GLY A 33 16.64 -28.46 7.07
N GLU A 34 15.52 -27.76 7.25
CA GLU A 34 14.73 -27.21 6.14
C GLU A 34 15.15 -25.76 5.85
N GLU A 35 15.46 -25.47 4.59
CA GLU A 35 15.59 -24.09 4.11
C GLU A 35 14.21 -23.47 3.92
N ALA A 36 14.08 -22.18 4.23
CA ALA A 36 12.86 -21.45 3.95
C ALA A 36 12.60 -21.44 2.44
N ASP A 37 11.41 -21.88 2.03
CA ASP A 37 10.99 -21.82 0.63
C ASP A 37 11.27 -20.42 0.06
N GLY A 38 12.10 -20.37 -0.98
CA GLY A 38 12.38 -19.14 -1.70
C GLY A 38 11.08 -18.54 -2.25
N PRO A 39 10.99 -17.20 -2.39
CA PRO A 39 9.79 -16.56 -2.89
C PRO A 39 9.43 -17.09 -4.28
N HIS A 40 8.27 -17.77 -4.37
CA HIS A 40 7.77 -18.33 -5.61
C HIS A 40 7.61 -17.21 -6.67
N PRO A 41 8.05 -17.38 -7.93
CA PRO A 41 8.06 -16.32 -8.94
C PRO A 41 6.68 -15.66 -9.18
N VAL A 42 5.60 -16.41 -8.98
CA VAL A 42 4.21 -15.90 -9.05
C VAL A 42 3.94 -14.79 -8.02
N LEU A 43 4.63 -14.78 -6.88
CA LEU A 43 4.55 -13.69 -5.90
C LEU A 43 5.10 -12.37 -6.48
N SER A 44 6.05 -12.40 -7.41
CA SER A 44 6.49 -11.15 -8.06
C SER A 44 5.35 -10.57 -8.91
N THR A 45 4.64 -11.41 -9.66
CA THR A 45 3.52 -11.01 -10.52
C THR A 45 2.35 -10.45 -9.73
N ILE A 46 1.99 -11.06 -8.60
CA ILE A 46 0.90 -10.58 -7.75
C ILE A 46 1.22 -9.20 -7.17
N GLY A 47 2.44 -9.00 -6.67
CA GLY A 47 2.88 -7.70 -6.15
C GLY A 47 2.86 -6.61 -7.22
N GLY A 48 3.34 -6.93 -8.42
CA GLY A 48 3.27 -6.01 -9.57
C GLY A 48 1.84 -5.66 -9.95
N GLY A 49 0.95 -6.66 -10.03
CA GLY A 49 -0.46 -6.46 -10.36
C GLY A 49 -1.20 -5.59 -9.34
N LEU A 50 -0.98 -5.81 -8.04
CA LEU A 50 -1.55 -4.99 -6.97
C LEU A 50 -1.07 -3.54 -7.05
N LEU A 51 0.23 -3.33 -7.24
CA LEU A 51 0.80 -1.99 -7.38
C LEU A 51 0.24 -1.28 -8.62
N SER A 52 0.21 -1.95 -9.76
CA SER A 52 -0.34 -1.38 -11.01
C SER A 52 -1.81 -1.02 -10.85
N GLY A 53 -2.61 -1.89 -10.22
CA GLY A 53 -4.02 -1.61 -9.93
C GLY A 53 -4.21 -0.39 -9.04
N PHE A 54 -3.43 -0.29 -7.97
CA PHE A 54 -3.42 0.89 -7.09
C PHE A 54 -3.06 2.17 -7.88
N VAL A 55 -1.96 2.16 -8.63
CA VAL A 55 -1.52 3.33 -9.42
C VAL A 55 -2.59 3.78 -10.41
N LEU A 56 -3.29 2.84 -11.07
CA LEU A 56 -4.38 3.16 -11.99
C LEU A 56 -5.59 3.78 -11.29
N LEU A 57 -6.02 3.21 -10.16
CA LEU A 57 -7.15 3.71 -9.36
C LEU A 57 -6.85 5.10 -8.80
N THR A 58 -5.69 5.26 -8.16
CA THR A 58 -5.24 6.55 -7.60
C THR A 58 -5.07 7.59 -8.71
N GLY A 59 -4.47 7.21 -9.84
CA GLY A 59 -4.30 8.09 -11.00
C GLY A 59 -5.64 8.59 -11.56
N PHE A 60 -6.64 7.71 -11.65
CA PHE A 60 -7.99 8.10 -12.07
C PHE A 60 -8.65 9.03 -11.05
N LEU A 61 -8.51 8.78 -9.75
CA LEU A 61 -9.05 9.66 -8.70
C LEU A 61 -8.42 11.04 -8.72
N VAL A 62 -7.10 11.11 -8.91
CA VAL A 62 -6.40 12.39 -9.10
C VAL A 62 -6.96 13.11 -10.32
N ALA A 63 -6.94 12.47 -11.50
CA ALA A 63 -7.41 13.08 -12.74
C ALA A 63 -8.87 13.54 -12.66
N THR A 64 -9.76 12.73 -12.08
CA THR A 64 -11.17 13.10 -11.91
C THR A 64 -11.40 14.15 -10.84
N GLY A 65 -10.62 14.18 -9.76
CA GLY A 65 -10.66 15.26 -8.76
C GLY A 65 -10.31 16.62 -9.37
N TRP A 66 -9.23 16.68 -10.16
CA TRP A 66 -8.88 17.89 -10.92
C TRP A 66 -9.98 18.32 -11.90
N ALA A 67 -10.54 17.36 -12.64
CA ALA A 67 -11.63 17.65 -13.58
C ALA A 67 -12.92 18.09 -12.87
N ALA A 68 -13.19 17.59 -11.67
CA ALA A 68 -14.40 17.92 -10.91
C ALA A 68 -14.45 19.42 -10.56
N HIS A 69 -13.29 20.04 -10.30
CA HIS A 69 -13.20 21.48 -10.01
C HIS A 69 -13.62 22.38 -11.19
N THR A 70 -13.56 21.88 -12.43
CA THR A 70 -13.94 22.64 -13.63
C THR A 70 -15.27 22.20 -14.23
N THR A 71 -15.68 20.95 -14.01
CA THR A 71 -16.86 20.33 -14.64
C THR A 71 -18.02 20.06 -13.69
N ASN A 72 -17.83 20.18 -12.36
CA ASN A 72 -18.78 19.77 -11.31
C ASN A 72 -19.19 18.28 -11.36
N VAL A 73 -18.52 17.44 -12.14
CA VAL A 73 -18.76 15.99 -12.17
C VAL A 73 -17.92 15.34 -11.08
N VAL A 74 -18.57 14.82 -10.04
CA VAL A 74 -17.90 14.20 -8.90
C VAL A 74 -17.65 12.71 -9.18
N PRO A 75 -16.44 12.17 -8.92
CA PRO A 75 -16.19 10.75 -9.06
C PRO A 75 -17.05 9.91 -8.10
N PRO A 76 -17.46 8.70 -8.51
CA PRO A 76 -18.31 7.85 -7.69
C PRO A 76 -17.60 7.43 -6.40
N VAL A 77 -18.31 7.48 -5.26
CA VAL A 77 -17.76 7.17 -3.93
C VAL A 77 -17.14 5.77 -3.86
N GLY A 78 -17.71 4.80 -4.61
CA GLY A 78 -17.18 3.45 -4.70
C GLY A 78 -15.73 3.37 -5.20
N LEU A 79 -15.28 4.35 -5.98
CA LEU A 79 -13.91 4.39 -6.48
C LEU A 79 -12.90 4.71 -5.37
N TYR A 80 -13.24 5.61 -4.45
CA TYR A 80 -12.41 5.91 -3.27
C TYR A 80 -12.28 4.68 -2.35
N ALA A 81 -13.37 3.92 -2.18
CA ALA A 81 -13.34 2.68 -1.41
C ALA A 81 -12.46 1.62 -2.08
N ALA A 82 -12.54 1.49 -3.40
CA ALA A 82 -11.71 0.56 -4.17
C ALA A 82 -10.21 0.93 -4.10
N ASP A 83 -9.88 2.22 -4.21
CA ASP A 83 -8.51 2.72 -4.10
C ASP A 83 -7.92 2.50 -2.71
N LEU A 84 -8.71 2.76 -1.65
CA LEU A 84 -8.31 2.47 -0.28
C LEU A 84 -8.07 0.96 -0.05
N ALA A 85 -8.96 0.11 -0.59
CA ALA A 85 -8.79 -1.34 -0.52
C ALA A 85 -7.53 -1.81 -1.28
N ALA A 86 -7.25 -1.25 -2.46
CA ALA A 86 -6.05 -1.52 -3.23
C ALA A 86 -4.79 -1.09 -2.47
N GLY A 87 -4.79 0.11 -1.87
CA GLY A 87 -3.72 0.60 -1.01
C GLY A 87 -3.46 -0.33 0.17
N CYS A 88 -4.51 -0.79 0.87
CA CYS A 88 -4.37 -1.77 1.95
C CYS A 88 -3.76 -3.10 1.46
N ALA A 89 -4.20 -3.62 0.32
CA ALA A 89 -3.67 -4.84 -0.25
C ALA A 89 -2.18 -4.70 -0.61
N VAL A 90 -1.81 -3.58 -1.24
CA VAL A 90 -0.41 -3.26 -1.60
C VAL A 90 0.48 -3.17 -0.36
N LEU A 91 -0.02 -2.59 0.74
CA LEU A 91 0.74 -2.42 1.99
C LEU A 91 0.87 -3.71 2.79
N ALA A 92 -0.15 -4.58 2.75
CA ALA A 92 -0.09 -5.90 3.37
C ALA A 92 0.80 -6.88 2.58
N TYR A 93 0.93 -6.68 1.27
CA TYR A 93 1.54 -7.64 0.36
C TYR A 93 2.97 -8.08 0.74
N PRO A 94 3.91 -7.20 1.08
CA PRO A 94 5.26 -7.63 1.48
C PRO A 94 5.25 -8.60 2.66
N SER A 95 4.34 -8.40 3.60
CA SER A 95 4.17 -9.24 4.78
C SER A 95 3.64 -10.63 4.41
N LEU A 96 2.66 -10.68 3.50
CA LEU A 96 2.07 -11.91 2.98
C LEU A 96 3.04 -12.68 2.07
N ALA A 97 3.89 -11.97 1.32
CA ALA A 97 4.90 -12.55 0.45
C ALA A 97 6.10 -13.14 1.21
N GLY A 98 6.10 -13.10 2.56
CA GLY A 98 7.11 -13.76 3.37
C GLY A 98 8.39 -12.96 3.57
N LEU A 99 8.38 -11.65 3.31
CA LEU A 99 9.55 -10.78 3.45
C LEU A 99 10.10 -10.82 4.90
N PRO A 100 11.41 -11.03 5.12
CA PRO A 100 11.96 -11.18 6.46
C PRO A 100 12.05 -9.84 7.21
N PHE A 101 11.83 -9.85 8.52
CA PHE A 101 11.91 -8.66 9.36
C PHE A 101 13.36 -8.31 9.71
N THR A 102 14.10 -7.76 8.74
CA THR A 102 15.42 -7.17 8.97
C THR A 102 15.35 -5.65 8.86
N GLY A 103 16.31 -4.92 9.45
CA GLY A 103 16.32 -3.46 9.41
C GLY A 103 16.22 -2.88 7.98
N ARG A 104 16.90 -3.50 7.00
CA ARG A 104 16.83 -3.09 5.59
C ARG A 104 15.41 -3.21 5.02
N HIS A 105 14.76 -4.34 5.26
CA HIS A 105 13.42 -4.61 4.76
C HIS A 105 12.36 -3.75 5.45
N ALA A 106 12.47 -3.56 6.76
CA ALA A 106 11.61 -2.67 7.52
C ALA A 106 11.69 -1.22 6.99
N THR A 107 12.90 -0.70 6.76
CA THR A 107 13.08 0.65 6.18
C THR A 107 12.47 0.76 4.77
N ALA A 108 12.67 -0.24 3.91
CA ALA A 108 12.09 -0.25 2.57
C ALA A 108 10.55 -0.26 2.61
N VAL A 109 9.95 -1.12 3.44
CA VAL A 109 8.50 -1.21 3.63
C VAL A 109 7.92 0.07 4.24
N ALA A 110 8.62 0.70 5.18
CA ALA A 110 8.21 1.96 5.78
C ALA A 110 8.17 3.11 4.76
N LEU A 111 9.23 3.27 3.95
CA LEU A 111 9.29 4.31 2.92
C LEU A 111 8.26 4.08 1.82
N PHE A 112 8.08 2.83 1.40
CA PHE A 112 7.05 2.44 0.47
C PHE A 112 5.66 2.77 1.01
N GLY A 113 5.40 2.42 2.28
CA GLY A 113 4.15 2.74 2.95
C GLY A 113 3.90 4.23 3.07
N ALA A 114 4.92 5.01 3.40
CA ALA A 114 4.84 6.46 3.46
C ALA A 114 4.44 7.06 2.11
N LEU A 115 5.01 6.57 1.00
CA LEU A 115 4.68 7.04 -0.35
C LEU A 115 3.22 6.72 -0.73
N VAL A 116 2.78 5.49 -0.48
CA VAL A 116 1.39 5.07 -0.74
C VAL A 116 0.40 5.90 0.09
N GLY A 117 0.65 6.08 1.38
CA GLY A 117 -0.23 6.87 2.25
C GLY A 117 -0.28 8.36 1.87
N TYR A 118 0.86 8.92 1.46
CA TYR A 118 0.94 10.30 1.00
C TYR A 118 0.11 10.51 -0.28
N THR A 119 0.28 9.63 -1.26
CA THR A 119 -0.42 9.70 -2.56
C THR A 119 -1.93 9.47 -2.42
N LEU A 120 -2.34 8.47 -1.63
CA LEU A 120 -3.75 8.22 -1.30
C LEU A 120 -4.40 9.45 -0.64
N SER A 121 -3.72 10.04 0.34
CA SER A 121 -4.22 11.23 1.04
C SER A 121 -4.37 12.44 0.11
N LEU A 122 -3.45 12.62 -0.83
CA LEU A 122 -3.56 13.66 -1.85
C LEU A 122 -4.74 13.43 -2.79
N ALA A 123 -4.95 12.18 -3.26
CA ALA A 123 -6.08 11.85 -4.12
C ALA A 123 -7.42 12.14 -3.44
N ILE A 124 -7.54 11.85 -2.13
CA ILE A 124 -8.74 12.16 -1.35
C ILE A 124 -8.94 13.67 -1.17
N GLN A 125 -7.86 14.44 -0.98
CA GLN A 125 -7.94 15.90 -0.83
C GLN A 125 -8.33 16.63 -2.11
N LEU A 126 -8.14 16.02 -3.28
CA LEU A 126 -8.61 16.54 -4.57
C LEU A 126 -10.12 16.32 -4.78
N ARG A 127 -10.82 15.74 -3.80
CA ARG A 127 -12.28 15.67 -3.82
C ARG A 127 -12.85 17.11 -3.69
N PRO A 128 -13.80 17.49 -4.56
CA PRO A 128 -14.44 18.80 -4.51
C PRO A 128 -15.29 19.00 -3.26
#